data_AF-A0A3D4EEV1-F1
#
_entry.id   AF-A0A3D4EEV1-F1
#
_cell.length_a   1.000
_cell.length_b   1.000
_cell.length_c   1.000
_cell.angle_alpha   90.00
_cell.angle_beta   90.00
_cell.angle_gamma   90.00
#
_symmetry.space_group_name_H-M   'P 1'
#
loop_
_entity.id
_entity.type
_entity.pdbx_description
1 polymer ?
#
loop_
_entity_poly.entity_id
_entity_poly.type
_entity_poly.pdbx_seq_one_letter_code
_entity_poly.pdbx_strand_id
1 'polypeptide(L)'
;ILLRIVVYFIFLAVIAFIVRKFFVGRKWGGKKRTAIFALAFCLAVSYASEEFFGIADITGAYFAGVMLSGTRKTTEYIFDCTNKMSYMFFSPIFFASIGIKTELAGLNGNLILFAVVLTAVAIITKIIGCGLGARLTGFKTYDSISIGLGMVSRGEVALIVAQKGSMAGLIAGTMFPAVVLVVIVTTLITPLLLKVGMKRQTPDNTEPPLPVGA
;
A
#
# COMPACT_ATOMS: atom_id res chain seq x y z
N ILE A 1 -15.01 16.53 10.06
CA ILE A 1 -14.04 15.57 9.47
C ILE A 1 -12.81 15.41 10.37
N LEU A 2 -12.04 16.48 10.65
CA LEU A 2 -10.86 16.41 11.52
C LEU A 2 -11.11 15.77 12.90
N LEU A 3 -12.22 16.10 13.56
CA LEU A 3 -12.58 15.46 14.84
C LEU A 3 -12.73 13.94 14.73
N ARG A 4 -13.34 13.43 13.65
CA ARG A 4 -13.49 11.97 13.43
C ARG A 4 -12.14 11.29 13.27
N ILE A 5 -11.19 11.95 12.60
CA ILE A 5 -9.81 11.46 12.42
C ILE A 5 -9.11 11.38 13.78
N VAL A 6 -9.22 12.42 14.61
CA VAL A 6 -8.62 12.43 15.95
C VAL A 6 -9.21 11.32 16.83
N VAL A 7 -10.53 11.19 16.87
CA VAL A 7 -11.20 10.13 17.65
C VAL A 7 -10.81 8.75 17.13
N TYR A 8 -10.65 8.57 15.82
CA TYR A 8 -10.17 7.31 15.24
C TYR A 8 -8.75 6.95 15.71
N PHE A 9 -7.82 7.90 15.73
CA PHE A 9 -6.47 7.65 16.24
C PHE A 9 -6.47 7.32 17.74
N ILE A 10 -7.33 7.95 18.53
CA ILE A 10 -7.52 7.61 19.95
C ILE A 10 -8.06 6.18 20.08
N PHE A 11 -9.09 5.83 19.30
CA PHE A 11 -9.66 4.49 19.27
C PHE A 11 -8.60 3.42 18.90
N LEU A 12 -7.80 3.67 17.85
CA LEU A 12 -6.70 2.79 17.47
C LEU A 12 -5.66 2.66 18.58
N ALA A 13 -5.29 3.76 19.25
CA ALA A 13 -4.33 3.73 20.35
C ALA A 13 -4.84 2.90 21.54
N VAL A 14 -6.13 3.03 21.89
CA VAL A 14 -6.77 2.24 22.94
C VAL A 14 -6.77 0.76 22.58
N ILE A 15 -7.19 0.40 21.36
CA ILE A 15 -7.16 -0.99 20.89
C ILE A 15 -5.73 -1.53 20.88
N ALA A 16 -4.77 -0.77 20.35
CA ALA A 16 -3.36 -1.17 20.34
C ALA A 16 -2.84 -1.46 21.75
N PHE A 17 -3.21 -0.64 22.73
CA PHE A 17 -2.85 -0.85 24.13
C PHE A 17 -3.48 -2.12 24.70
N ILE A 18 -4.76 -2.37 24.43
CA ILE A 18 -5.47 -3.58 24.85
C ILE A 18 -4.83 -4.82 24.22
N VAL A 19 -4.61 -4.80 22.90
CA VAL A 19 -3.97 -5.89 22.16
C VAL A 19 -2.58 -6.14 22.73
N ARG A 20 -1.74 -5.11 22.88
CA ARG A 20 -0.40 -5.27 23.47
C ARG A 20 -0.46 -5.93 24.85
N LYS A 21 -1.38 -5.49 25.72
CA LYS A 21 -1.53 -6.02 27.09
C LYS A 21 -1.99 -7.48 27.11
N PHE A 22 -2.90 -7.88 26.22
CA PHE A 22 -3.49 -9.22 26.20
C PHE A 22 -2.74 -10.24 25.32
N PHE A 23 -2.12 -9.77 24.22
CA PHE A 23 -1.49 -10.62 23.20
C PHE A 23 0.00 -10.84 23.44
N VAL A 24 0.75 -9.82 23.87
CA VAL A 24 2.22 -9.90 24.00
C VAL A 24 2.67 -10.65 25.26
N GLY A 25 1.76 -10.89 26.22
CA GLY A 25 2.08 -11.57 27.48
C GLY A 25 1.56 -13.01 27.62
N ARG A 26 0.72 -13.51 26.71
CA ARG A 26 0.12 -14.85 26.82
C ARG A 26 0.69 -15.79 25.77
N LYS A 27 1.13 -16.99 26.19
CA LYS A 27 1.38 -18.10 25.27
C LYS A 27 0.04 -18.62 24.76
N TRP A 28 -0.42 -18.10 23.63
CA TRP A 28 -1.64 -18.58 22.99
C TRP A 28 -1.44 -20.03 22.53
N GLY A 29 -2.27 -20.93 23.06
CA GLY A 29 -2.29 -22.33 22.66
C GLY A 29 -2.74 -22.48 21.21
N GLY A 30 -1.87 -23.08 20.38
CA GLY A 30 -2.14 -23.48 19.00
C GLY A 30 -1.96 -22.39 17.94
N LYS A 31 -0.97 -22.57 17.05
CA LYS A 31 -0.66 -21.64 15.95
C LYS A 31 -1.88 -21.25 15.09
N LYS A 32 -2.74 -22.22 14.76
CA LYS A 32 -3.94 -22.04 13.91
C LYS A 32 -4.97 -21.07 14.51
N ARG A 33 -5.21 -21.17 15.83
CA ARG A 33 -6.24 -20.34 16.50
C ARG A 33 -5.84 -18.87 16.50
N THR A 34 -4.55 -18.59 16.65
CA THR A 34 -4.02 -17.23 16.62
C THR A 34 -4.14 -16.59 15.23
N ALA A 35 -3.96 -17.36 14.15
CA ALA A 35 -4.16 -16.86 12.79
C ALA A 35 -5.64 -16.52 12.50
N ILE A 36 -6.58 -17.37 12.92
CA ILE A 36 -8.01 -17.09 12.77
C ILE A 36 -8.40 -15.84 13.57
N PHE A 37 -7.93 -15.73 14.80
CA PHE A 37 -8.18 -14.53 15.62
C PHE A 37 -7.59 -13.27 14.97
N ALA A 38 -6.36 -13.34 14.46
CA ALA A 38 -5.71 -12.23 13.79
C ALA A 38 -6.51 -11.75 12.57
N LEU A 39 -7.02 -12.67 11.75
CA LEU A 39 -7.86 -12.34 10.60
C LEU A 39 -9.20 -11.73 11.04
N ALA A 40 -9.88 -12.33 12.02
CA ALA A 40 -11.13 -11.81 12.56
C ALA A 40 -10.95 -10.41 13.17
N PHE A 41 -9.86 -10.20 13.90
CA PHE A 41 -9.48 -8.91 14.45
C PHE A 41 -9.21 -7.87 13.35
N CYS A 42 -8.46 -8.25 12.31
CA CYS A 42 -8.22 -7.40 11.14
C CYS A 42 -9.54 -6.95 10.48
N LEU A 43 -10.46 -7.89 10.24
CA LEU A 43 -11.77 -7.59 9.66
C LEU A 43 -12.62 -6.71 10.58
N ALA A 44 -12.60 -6.97 11.89
CA ALA A 44 -13.35 -6.18 12.88
C ALA A 44 -12.86 -4.73 12.94
N VAL A 45 -11.54 -4.51 12.98
CA VAL A 45 -10.96 -3.15 12.96
C VAL A 45 -11.24 -2.48 11.62
N SER A 46 -11.12 -3.19 10.49
CA SER A 46 -11.40 -2.63 9.16
C SER A 46 -12.86 -2.18 9.02
N TYR A 47 -13.81 -3.03 9.44
CA TYR A 47 -15.22 -2.70 9.45
C TYR A 47 -15.51 -1.51 10.38
N ALA A 48 -14.93 -1.50 11.58
CA ALA A 48 -15.11 -0.41 12.52
C ALA A 48 -14.57 0.93 11.99
N SER A 49 -13.43 0.91 11.27
CA SER A 49 -12.85 2.09 10.62
C SER A 49 -13.82 2.72 9.62
N GLU A 50 -14.46 1.90 8.80
CA GLU A 50 -15.38 2.37 7.75
C GLU A 50 -16.73 2.80 8.34
N GLU A 51 -17.38 1.94 9.13
CA GLU A 51 -18.75 2.17 9.60
C GLU A 51 -18.83 3.30 10.64
N PHE A 52 -17.96 3.29 11.66
CA PHE A 52 -18.06 4.23 12.78
C PHE A 52 -17.32 5.55 12.53
N PHE A 53 -16.22 5.51 11.77
CA PHE A 53 -15.36 6.68 11.57
C PHE A 53 -15.44 7.26 10.15
N GLY A 54 -15.96 6.51 9.18
CA GLY A 54 -15.99 6.91 7.77
C GLY A 54 -14.60 6.97 7.14
N ILE A 55 -13.66 6.18 7.66
CA ILE A 55 -12.28 6.11 7.17
C ILE A 55 -12.13 4.80 6.40
N ALA A 56 -11.37 4.80 5.30
CA ALA A 56 -11.24 3.63 4.45
C ALA A 56 -10.81 2.38 5.23
N ASP A 57 -11.57 1.30 5.05
CA ASP A 57 -11.34 -0.06 5.55
C ASP A 57 -9.88 -0.52 5.47
N ILE A 58 -9.19 -0.25 4.36
CA ILE A 58 -7.77 -0.59 4.16
C ILE A 58 -6.84 -0.02 5.23
N THR A 59 -7.16 1.16 5.77
CA THR A 59 -6.35 1.77 6.83
C THR A 59 -6.53 1.03 8.14
N GLY A 60 -7.75 0.56 8.43
CA GLY A 60 -8.03 -0.28 9.59
C GLY A 60 -7.29 -1.62 9.52
N ALA A 61 -7.31 -2.26 8.35
CA ALA A 61 -6.57 -3.50 8.10
C ALA A 61 -5.07 -3.32 8.33
N TYR A 62 -4.50 -2.23 7.81
CA TYR A 62 -3.09 -1.88 8.00
C TYR A 62 -2.74 -1.72 9.49
N PHE A 63 -3.50 -0.90 10.22
CA PHE A 63 -3.25 -0.70 11.65
C PHE A 63 -3.45 -1.97 12.48
N ALA A 64 -4.43 -2.81 12.15
CA ALA A 64 -4.61 -4.10 12.80
C ALA A 64 -3.37 -4.99 12.64
N GLY A 65 -2.79 -5.05 11.45
CA GLY A 65 -1.53 -5.75 11.20
C GLY A 65 -0.36 -5.19 12.01
N VAL A 66 -0.23 -3.86 12.08
CA VAL A 66 0.78 -3.19 12.91
C VAL A 66 0.63 -3.54 14.40
N MET A 67 -0.61 -3.55 14.92
CA MET A 67 -0.88 -3.93 16.32
C MET A 67 -0.51 -5.38 16.63
N LEU A 68 -0.62 -6.28 15.65
CA LEU A 68 -0.32 -7.70 15.79
C LEU A 68 1.18 -8.03 15.59
N SER A 69 2.01 -7.07 15.18
CA SER A 69 3.43 -7.28 14.84
C SER A 69 4.36 -7.58 16.03
N GLY A 70 3.84 -7.65 17.26
CA GLY A 70 4.63 -7.59 18.49
C GLY A 70 5.52 -8.79 18.87
N THR A 71 5.33 -10.00 18.34
CA THR A 71 6.18 -11.16 18.70
C THR A 71 6.55 -12.02 17.50
N ARG A 72 7.85 -12.02 17.16
CA ARG A 72 8.41 -12.61 15.93
C ARG A 72 7.85 -13.99 15.54
N LYS A 73 7.83 -14.97 16.46
CA LYS A 73 7.34 -16.33 16.16
C LYS A 73 5.83 -16.42 15.85
N THR A 74 5.01 -15.61 16.50
CA THR A 74 3.56 -15.61 16.29
C THR A 74 3.23 -14.77 15.05
N THR A 75 3.93 -13.65 14.86
CA THR A 75 3.81 -12.79 13.68
C THR A 75 4.18 -13.53 12.40
N GLU A 76 5.28 -14.29 12.37
CA GLU A 76 5.70 -15.06 11.19
C GLU A 76 4.63 -16.06 10.73
N TYR A 77 4.00 -16.78 11.67
CA TYR A 77 2.95 -17.74 11.31
C TYR A 77 1.67 -17.05 10.79
N ILE A 78 1.24 -15.97 11.46
CA ILE A 78 0.07 -15.18 11.00
C ILE A 78 0.36 -14.60 9.61
N PHE A 79 1.56 -14.06 9.42
CA PHE A 79 2.03 -13.52 8.16
C PHE A 79 1.98 -14.58 7.06
N ASP A 80 2.57 -15.76 7.26
CA ASP A 80 2.55 -16.83 6.25
C ASP A 80 1.14 -17.28 5.87
N CYS A 81 0.26 -17.46 6.86
CA CYS A 81 -1.13 -17.85 6.61
C CYS A 81 -1.89 -16.76 5.83
N THR A 82 -1.74 -15.51 6.25
CA THR A 82 -2.41 -14.35 5.62
C THR A 82 -1.87 -14.15 4.21
N ASN A 83 -0.55 -14.19 4.05
CA ASN A 83 0.14 -13.97 2.78
C ASN A 83 -0.25 -15.04 1.73
N LYS A 84 -0.29 -16.32 2.11
CA LYS A 84 -0.75 -17.40 1.22
C LYS A 84 -2.20 -17.17 0.77
N MET A 85 -3.08 -16.82 1.70
CA MET A 85 -4.49 -16.55 1.38
C MET A 85 -4.65 -15.32 0.47
N SER A 86 -3.90 -14.26 0.75
CA SER A 86 -3.88 -13.02 -0.04
C SER A 86 -3.42 -13.26 -1.46
N TYR A 87 -2.32 -13.99 -1.66
CA TYR A 87 -1.80 -14.28 -3.00
C TYR A 87 -2.65 -15.29 -3.79
N MET A 88 -3.21 -16.31 -3.13
CA MET A 88 -3.98 -17.35 -3.83
C MET A 88 -5.40 -16.92 -4.16
N PHE A 89 -6.03 -16.08 -3.33
CA PHE A 89 -7.45 -15.74 -3.48
C PHE A 89 -7.69 -14.24 -3.59
N PHE A 90 -7.35 -13.45 -2.56
CA PHE A 90 -7.81 -12.07 -2.46
C PHE A 90 -7.25 -11.16 -3.56
N SER A 91 -5.94 -11.24 -3.84
CA SER A 91 -5.29 -10.41 -4.85
C SER A 91 -5.78 -10.70 -6.27
N PRO A 92 -5.82 -11.96 -6.75
CA PRO A 92 -6.41 -12.27 -8.06
C PRO A 92 -7.87 -11.83 -8.19
N ILE A 93 -8.70 -12.06 -7.17
CA ILE A 93 -10.12 -11.67 -7.18
C ILE A 93 -10.26 -10.14 -7.20
N PHE A 94 -9.46 -9.42 -6.42
CA PHE A 94 -9.43 -7.96 -6.38
C PHE A 94 -9.08 -7.38 -7.76
N PHE A 95 -7.98 -7.82 -8.36
CA PHE A 95 -7.55 -7.32 -9.67
C PHE A 95 -8.51 -7.75 -10.79
N ALA A 96 -9.06 -8.96 -10.76
CA ALA A 96 -10.08 -9.39 -11.71
C ALA A 96 -11.36 -8.56 -11.57
N SER A 97 -11.81 -8.28 -10.34
CA SER A 97 -13.01 -7.45 -10.09
C SER A 97 -12.83 -6.03 -10.62
N ILE A 98 -11.65 -5.43 -10.41
CA ILE A 98 -11.34 -4.11 -10.98
C ILE A 98 -11.31 -4.17 -12.50
N GLY A 99 -10.68 -5.19 -13.08
CA GLY A 99 -10.65 -5.38 -14.53
C GLY A 99 -12.05 -5.47 -15.14
N ILE A 100 -12.94 -6.27 -14.56
CA ILE A 100 -14.32 -6.43 -15.03
C ILE A 100 -15.12 -5.12 -14.89
N LYS A 101 -14.92 -4.36 -13.81
CA LYS A 101 -15.57 -3.06 -13.60
C LYS A 101 -15.01 -1.95 -14.48
N THR A 102 -13.85 -2.17 -15.12
CA THR A 102 -13.21 -1.16 -15.95
C THR A 102 -13.79 -1.21 -17.35
N GLU A 103 -14.73 -0.32 -17.63
CA GLU A 103 -15.31 -0.19 -18.96
C GLU A 103 -14.40 0.66 -19.86
N LEU A 104 -13.65 0.01 -20.75
CA LEU A 104 -12.79 0.67 -21.72
C LEU A 104 -13.56 1.26 -22.90
N ALA A 105 -14.82 0.85 -23.11
CA ALA A 105 -15.65 1.33 -24.23
C ALA A 105 -15.95 2.84 -24.15
N GLY A 106 -15.86 3.45 -22.96
CA GLY A 106 -15.99 4.89 -22.74
C GLY A 106 -14.70 5.70 -22.97
N LEU A 107 -13.59 5.09 -23.41
CA LEU A 107 -12.34 5.80 -23.70
C LEU A 107 -12.48 6.67 -24.96
N ASN A 108 -12.86 7.93 -24.76
CA ASN A 108 -12.70 8.95 -25.79
C ASN A 108 -11.23 9.36 -25.92
N GLY A 109 -10.80 9.85 -27.09
CA GLY A 109 -9.44 10.35 -27.31
C GLY A 109 -9.00 11.40 -26.28
N ASN A 110 -9.93 12.25 -25.84
CA ASN A 110 -9.67 13.24 -24.78
C ASN A 110 -9.37 12.60 -23.42
N LEU A 111 -10.03 11.49 -23.08
CA LEU A 111 -9.79 10.77 -21.83
C LEU A 111 -8.44 10.05 -21.85
N ILE A 112 -8.05 9.52 -23.01
CA ILE A 112 -6.71 8.94 -23.22
C ILE A 112 -5.64 10.01 -23.04
N LEU A 113 -5.82 11.17 -23.70
CA LEU A 113 -4.90 12.29 -23.55
C LEU A 113 -4.79 12.74 -22.09
N PHE A 114 -5.93 12.84 -21.39
CA PHE A 114 -5.95 13.13 -19.96
C PHE A 114 -5.19 12.08 -19.15
N ALA A 115 -5.39 10.79 -19.41
CA ALA A 115 -4.67 9.71 -18.71
C ALA A 115 -3.16 9.77 -18.96
N VAL A 116 -2.73 10.09 -20.19
CA VAL A 116 -1.31 10.25 -20.55
C VAL A 116 -0.70 11.43 -19.79
N VAL A 117 -1.37 12.59 -19.81
CA VAL A 117 -0.91 13.78 -19.07
C VAL A 117 -0.86 13.50 -17.57
N LEU A 118 -1.89 12.87 -17.01
CA LEU A 118 -1.94 12.52 -15.59
C LEU A 118 -0.84 11.53 -15.21
N THR A 119 -0.53 10.58 -16.10
CA THR A 119 0.59 9.64 -15.91
C THR A 119 1.93 10.38 -15.93
N ALA A 120 2.16 11.27 -16.91
CA ALA A 120 3.39 12.05 -16.98
C ALA A 120 3.59 12.90 -15.72
N VAL A 121 2.54 13.60 -15.27
CA VAL A 121 2.55 14.38 -14.03
C VAL A 121 2.82 13.48 -12.83
N ALA A 122 2.17 12.31 -12.74
CA ALA A 122 2.37 11.36 -11.65
C ALA A 122 3.83 10.88 -11.56
N ILE A 123 4.46 10.59 -12.70
CA ILE A 123 5.86 10.17 -12.77
C ILE A 123 6.79 11.32 -12.33
N ILE A 124 6.65 12.49 -12.95
CA ILE A 124 7.50 13.65 -12.70
C ILE A 124 7.43 14.09 -11.23
N THR A 125 6.21 14.21 -10.70
CA THR A 125 5.99 14.64 -9.30
C THR A 125 6.58 13.64 -8.31
N LYS A 126 6.52 12.33 -8.58
CA LYS A 126 7.15 11.32 -7.72
C LYS A 126 8.67 11.36 -7.78
N ILE A 127 9.25 11.47 -8.97
CA ILE A 127 10.71 11.55 -9.13
C ILE A 127 11.24 12.80 -8.44
N ILE A 128 10.64 13.96 -8.69
CA ILE A 128 11.07 15.23 -8.10
C ILE A 128 10.79 15.25 -6.60
N GLY A 129 9.58 14.92 -6.17
CA GLY A 129 9.18 14.99 -4.76
C GLY A 129 9.99 14.04 -3.87
N CYS A 130 10.07 12.76 -4.25
CA CYS A 130 10.82 11.78 -3.48
C CYS A 130 12.34 11.99 -3.64
N GLY A 131 12.81 12.40 -4.82
CA GLY A 131 14.23 12.70 -5.04
C GLY A 131 14.72 13.91 -4.27
N LEU A 132 13.92 14.98 -4.18
CA LEU A 132 14.23 16.12 -3.31
C LEU A 132 14.20 15.71 -1.84
N GLY A 133 13.22 14.90 -1.42
CA GLY A 133 13.16 14.35 -0.07
C GLY A 133 14.42 13.55 0.29
N ALA A 134 14.86 12.65 -0.60
CA ALA A 134 16.08 11.88 -0.42
C ALA A 134 17.33 12.77 -0.34
N ARG A 135 17.41 13.81 -1.18
CA ARG A 135 18.52 14.75 -1.18
C ARG A 135 18.60 15.55 0.13
N LEU A 136 17.47 15.96 0.69
CA LEU A 136 17.41 16.63 1.98
C LEU A 136 17.87 15.73 3.14
N THR A 137 17.72 14.41 2.98
CA THR A 137 18.22 13.41 3.95
C THR A 137 19.68 13.01 3.74
N GLY A 138 20.40 13.65 2.80
CA GLY A 138 21.84 13.45 2.59
C GLY A 138 22.24 12.47 1.49
N PHE A 139 21.29 11.92 0.73
CA PHE A 139 21.62 11.05 -0.41
C PHE A 139 22.21 11.84 -1.58
N LYS A 140 23.10 11.19 -2.34
CA LYS A 140 23.64 11.77 -3.58
C LYS A 140 22.53 11.93 -4.62
N THR A 141 22.72 12.86 -5.55
CA THR A 141 21.73 13.18 -6.61
C THR A 141 21.34 11.94 -7.43
N TYR A 142 22.30 11.06 -7.72
CA TYR A 142 22.04 9.84 -8.47
C TYR A 142 21.07 8.92 -7.70
N ASP A 143 21.43 8.55 -6.47
CA ASP A 143 20.64 7.65 -5.63
C ASP A 143 19.28 8.26 -5.25
N SER A 144 19.23 9.58 -5.07
CA SER A 144 17.99 10.33 -4.87
C SER A 144 17.02 10.18 -6.05
N ILE A 145 17.52 10.26 -7.29
CA ILE A 145 16.71 10.02 -8.48
C ILE A 145 16.28 8.56 -8.54
N SER A 146 17.16 7.60 -8.23
CA SER A 146 16.83 6.17 -8.19
C SER A 146 15.70 5.87 -7.21
N ILE A 147 15.73 6.49 -6.02
CA ILE A 147 14.64 6.44 -5.03
C ILE A 147 13.35 6.99 -5.64
N GLY A 148 13.43 8.16 -6.28
CA GLY A 148 12.29 8.78 -6.97
C GLY A 148 11.66 7.86 -8.04
N LEU A 149 12.49 7.21 -8.84
CA LEU A 149 12.06 6.26 -9.88
C LEU A 149 11.39 5.02 -9.26
N GLY A 150 11.89 4.53 -8.13
CA GLY A 150 11.28 3.40 -7.41
C GLY A 150 9.90 3.71 -6.83
N MET A 151 9.63 4.98 -6.51
CA MET A 151 8.37 5.43 -5.93
C MET A 151 7.30 5.83 -6.97
N VAL A 152 7.59 5.63 -8.26
CA VAL A 152 6.65 5.90 -9.37
C VAL A 152 5.51 4.89 -9.40
N SER A 153 5.76 3.64 -9.03
CA SER A 153 4.77 2.57 -9.13
C SER A 153 3.56 2.91 -8.25
N ARG A 154 2.39 2.92 -8.86
CA ARG A 154 1.12 2.91 -8.12
C ARG A 154 0.67 1.47 -7.98
N GLY A 155 0.02 1.18 -6.86
CA GLY A 155 -0.47 -0.16 -6.54
C GLY A 155 -1.96 -0.17 -6.27
N GLU A 156 -2.38 -1.24 -5.61
CA GLU A 156 -3.76 -1.50 -5.18
C GLU A 156 -4.42 -0.34 -4.43
N VAL A 157 -3.67 0.37 -3.57
CA VAL A 157 -4.20 1.49 -2.77
C VAL A 157 -4.77 2.60 -3.66
N ALA A 158 -4.13 2.90 -4.80
CA ALA A 158 -4.62 3.92 -5.71
C ALA A 158 -5.96 3.51 -6.35
N LEU A 159 -6.12 2.22 -6.68
CA LEU A 159 -7.36 1.67 -7.23
C LEU A 159 -8.48 1.67 -6.19
N ILE A 160 -8.18 1.33 -4.94
CA ILE A 160 -9.16 1.33 -3.84
C ILE A 160 -9.67 2.75 -3.56
N VAL A 161 -8.76 3.73 -3.49
CA VAL A 161 -9.15 5.13 -3.31
C VAL A 161 -9.99 5.62 -4.48
N ALA A 162 -9.65 5.24 -5.73
CA ALA A 162 -10.44 5.60 -6.90
C ALA A 162 -11.84 4.97 -6.86
N GLN A 163 -11.94 3.70 -6.46
CA GLN A 163 -13.22 3.00 -6.35
C GLN A 163 -14.09 3.61 -5.24
N LYS A 164 -13.55 3.83 -4.04
CA LYS A 164 -14.28 4.48 -2.94
C LYS A 164 -14.68 5.91 -3.29
N GLY A 165 -13.80 6.66 -3.97
CA GLY A 165 -14.10 8.01 -4.47
C GLY A 165 -15.23 8.02 -5.50
N SER A 166 -15.27 7.04 -6.40
CA SER A 166 -16.36 6.85 -7.36
C SER A 166 -17.69 6.51 -6.65
N MET A 167 -17.66 5.59 -5.68
CA MET A 167 -18.84 5.23 -4.87
C MET A 167 -19.37 6.41 -4.04
N ALA A 168 -18.49 7.30 -3.57
CA ALA A 168 -18.85 8.52 -2.87
C ALA A 168 -19.32 9.66 -3.81
N GLY A 169 -19.33 9.44 -5.13
CA GLY A 169 -19.70 10.46 -6.13
C GLY A 169 -18.65 11.55 -6.34
N LEU A 170 -17.44 11.40 -5.79
CA LEU A 170 -16.34 12.37 -5.91
C LEU A 170 -15.57 12.22 -7.22
N ILE A 171 -15.59 11.03 -7.80
CA ILE A 171 -14.95 10.72 -9.09
C ILE A 171 -16.04 10.30 -10.05
N ALA A 172 -16.17 11.01 -11.18
CA ALA A 172 -17.07 10.59 -12.25
C ALA A 172 -16.65 9.20 -12.75
N GLY A 173 -17.61 8.28 -12.94
CA GLY A 173 -17.33 6.91 -13.39
C GLY A 173 -16.52 6.85 -14.68
N THR A 174 -16.66 7.86 -15.55
CA THR A 174 -15.90 8.04 -16.78
C THR A 174 -14.39 8.22 -16.57
N MET A 175 -13.95 8.64 -15.38
CA MET A 175 -12.53 8.85 -15.05
C MET A 175 -11.88 7.59 -14.47
N PHE A 176 -12.67 6.59 -14.06
CA PHE A 176 -12.14 5.36 -13.46
C PHE A 176 -11.20 4.60 -14.42
N PRO A 177 -11.53 4.42 -15.71
CA PRO A 177 -10.61 3.79 -16.67
C PRO A 177 -9.28 4.53 -16.82
N ALA A 178 -9.27 5.86 -16.77
CA ALA A 178 -8.06 6.66 -16.83
C ALA A 178 -7.15 6.40 -15.61
N VAL A 179 -7.72 6.26 -14.41
CA VAL A 179 -6.96 5.93 -13.20
C VAL A 179 -6.39 4.52 -13.27
N VAL A 180 -7.17 3.54 -13.74
CA VAL A 180 -6.70 2.16 -13.93
C VAL A 180 -5.53 2.13 -14.93
N LEU A 181 -5.62 2.86 -16.03
CA LEU A 181 -4.55 2.98 -17.02
C LEU A 181 -3.28 3.57 -16.41
N VAL A 182 -3.39 4.65 -15.62
CA VAL A 182 -2.25 5.25 -14.92
C VAL A 182 -1.59 4.25 -13.98
N VAL A 183 -2.37 3.47 -13.22
CA VAL A 183 -1.82 2.43 -12.34
C VAL A 183 -1.05 1.40 -13.15
N ILE A 184 -1.67 0.80 -14.16
CA ILE A 184 -1.02 -0.22 -15.02
C ILE A 184 0.27 0.31 -15.65
N VAL A 185 0.20 1.49 -16.28
CA VAL A 185 1.35 2.07 -17.00
C VAL A 185 2.48 2.40 -16.03
N THR A 186 2.19 3.02 -14.89
CA THR A 186 3.23 3.32 -13.90
C THR A 186 3.86 2.05 -13.33
N THR A 187 3.08 1.00 -13.03
CA THR A 187 3.62 -0.28 -12.55
C THR A 187 4.54 -0.95 -13.58
N LEU A 188 4.18 -0.93 -14.87
CA LEU A 188 4.99 -1.53 -15.93
C LEU A 188 6.26 -0.72 -16.26
N ILE A 189 6.21 0.61 -16.18
CA ILE A 189 7.33 1.49 -16.49
C ILE A 189 8.37 1.51 -15.35
N THR A 190 7.97 1.41 -14.08
CA THR A 190 8.88 1.45 -12.93
C THR A 190 10.09 0.50 -13.01
N PRO A 191 9.96 -0.81 -13.30
CA PRO A 191 11.12 -1.69 -13.40
C PRO A 191 12.08 -1.30 -14.53
N LEU A 192 11.55 -0.80 -15.66
CA LEU A 192 12.37 -0.31 -16.78
C LEU A 192 13.16 0.94 -16.38
N LEU A 193 12.50 1.88 -15.69
CA LEU A 193 13.13 3.08 -15.15
C LEU A 193 14.20 2.76 -14.11
N LEU A 194 13.91 1.86 -13.17
CA LEU A 194 14.85 1.44 -12.14
C LEU A 194 16.09 0.76 -12.73
N LYS A 195 15.92 -0.08 -13.77
CA LYS A 195 17.06 -0.70 -14.47
C LYS A 195 18.04 0.33 -15.03
N VAL A 196 17.54 1.48 -15.48
CA VAL A 196 18.37 2.60 -15.95
C VAL A 196 18.91 3.43 -14.78
N GLY A 197 18.07 3.69 -13.79
CA GLY A 197 18.38 4.51 -12.62
C GLY A 197 19.32 3.86 -11.60
N MET A 198 19.52 2.54 -11.64
CA MET A 198 20.42 1.80 -10.74
C MET A 198 21.61 1.18 -11.47
N LYS A 199 21.91 1.63 -12.70
CA LYS A 199 23.01 1.09 -13.50
C LYS A 199 24.39 1.41 -12.90
N ARG A 200 24.52 2.48 -12.12
CA ARG A 200 25.77 2.90 -11.47
C ARG A 200 25.75 2.46 -10.01
N GLN A 201 26.78 1.71 -9.62
CA GLN A 201 27.04 1.38 -8.21
C GLN A 201 27.56 2.63 -7.48
N THR A 202 26.97 2.92 -6.34
CA THR A 202 27.32 3.99 -5.41
C THR A 202 27.44 3.38 -4.01
N PRO A 203 28.17 4.03 -3.07
CA PRO A 203 28.25 3.54 -1.70
C PRO A 203 26.88 3.38 -1.03
N ASP A 204 25.88 4.16 -1.46
CA ASP A 204 24.54 4.16 -0.88
C ASP A 204 23.64 3.04 -1.44
N ASN A 205 24.01 2.44 -2.59
CA ASN A 205 23.24 1.38 -3.25
C ASN A 205 23.97 0.04 -3.37
N THR A 206 25.13 -0.09 -2.73
CA THR A 206 25.94 -1.32 -2.70
C THR A 206 25.97 -1.86 -1.28
N GLU A 207 25.64 -3.14 -1.08
CA GLU A 207 25.79 -3.78 0.22
C GLU A 207 27.28 -3.83 0.61
N PRO A 208 27.66 -3.47 1.85
CA PRO A 208 29.02 -3.65 2.30
C PRO A 208 29.39 -5.14 2.28
N PRO A 209 30.65 -5.49 1.95
CA PRO A 209 31.08 -6.87 1.92
C PRO A 209 30.84 -7.53 3.27
N LEU A 210 30.23 -8.73 3.25
CA LEU A 210 30.00 -9.52 4.46
C LEU A 210 31.33 -9.74 5.19
N PRO A 211 31.37 -9.62 6.52
CA PRO A 211 32.58 -9.95 7.28
C PRO A 211 32.96 -11.40 7.00
N VAL A 212 34.14 -11.59 6.42
CA VAL A 212 34.70 -12.92 6.14
C VAL A 212 35.16 -13.51 7.48
N GLY A 213 34.33 -14.36 8.08
CA GLY A 213 34.70 -15.20 9.22
C GLY A 213 33.89 -15.00 10.51
N ALA A 214 32.61 -15.39 10.51
CA ALA A 214 31.84 -15.67 11.73
C ALA A 214 31.31 -17.11 11.69
#